data_AF-A0A843F2E6-F1
#
_entry.id   AF-A0A843F2E6-F1
#
_cell.length_a   1.000
_cell.length_b   1.000
_cell.length_c   1.000
_cell.angle_alpha   90.00
_cell.angle_beta   90.00
_cell.angle_gamma   90.00
#
_symmetry.space_group_name_H-M   'P 1'
#
loop_
_entity.id
_entity.type
_entity.pdbx_description
1 polymer ?
#
loop_
_entity_poly.entity_id
_entity_poly.type
_entity_poly.pdbx_seq_one_letter_code
_entity_poly.pdbx_strand_id
1 'polypeptide(L)'
;MTEEELKLETKCYDANEYGYIYGLNQKIPDEEFEKVKPYFRKFKRMDFVEGNVQVTGRPEGWRCLEKDVAKVEEILGITNTLEKRQNKVKEAFADPIKKANLIDKSYEWLKLLFERTGTHPEQDLSRLAVHSTKIYDPQDSYKKGADKGEGELFIYTPHGFWYIINNSGEFADKSLNNVKTPQGGAVGYRLMYDDLVDRLIRIYTEENLYSGEKLF
;
A
#
# COMPACT_ATOMS: atom_id res chain seq x y z
N MET A 1 -12.63 4.80 -25.31
CA MET A 1 -11.74 4.34 -24.23
C MET A 1 -10.34 4.76 -24.64
N THR A 2 -9.73 5.70 -23.92
CA THR A 2 -8.29 5.98 -24.08
C THR A 2 -7.54 4.73 -23.65
N GLU A 3 -6.80 4.10 -24.56
CA GLU A 3 -5.90 2.99 -24.22
C GLU A 3 -4.94 3.49 -23.14
N GLU A 4 -4.91 2.79 -22.01
CA GLU A 4 -3.92 3.09 -20.98
C GLU A 4 -2.53 2.75 -21.50
N GLU A 5 -1.55 3.62 -21.24
CA GLU A 5 -0.15 3.35 -21.58
C GLU A 5 0.30 2.03 -20.92
N LEU A 6 1.00 1.18 -21.67
CA LEU A 6 1.57 -0.06 -21.15
C LEU A 6 2.62 0.26 -20.10
N LYS A 7 2.50 -0.35 -18.91
CA LYS A 7 3.43 -0.17 -17.79
C LYS A 7 3.43 -1.40 -16.88
N LEU A 8 4.51 -1.54 -16.12
CA LEU A 8 4.52 -2.43 -14.95
C LEU A 8 3.93 -1.72 -13.74
N GLU A 9 3.09 -2.42 -13.01
CA GLU A 9 2.48 -1.96 -11.76
C GLU A 9 2.75 -2.96 -10.65
N THR A 10 2.79 -2.47 -9.42
CA THR A 10 2.85 -3.33 -8.26
C THR A 10 1.53 -4.09 -8.16
N LYS A 11 1.59 -5.43 -8.09
CA LYS A 11 0.39 -6.28 -7.98
C LYS A 11 0.24 -6.87 -6.59
N CYS A 12 1.35 -7.00 -5.87
CA CYS A 12 1.37 -7.36 -4.47
C CYS A 12 2.71 -7.00 -3.82
N TYR A 13 2.70 -7.00 -2.50
CA TYR A 13 3.87 -6.92 -1.65
C TYR A 13 3.94 -8.18 -0.79
N ASP A 14 5.06 -8.86 -0.80
CA ASP A 14 5.40 -9.99 0.05
C ASP A 14 6.48 -9.57 1.04
N ALA A 15 6.15 -9.57 2.33
CA ALA A 15 7.05 -9.16 3.39
C ALA A 15 8.17 -10.19 3.67
N ASN A 16 8.00 -11.44 3.23
CA ASN A 16 8.86 -12.55 3.65
C ASN A 16 9.99 -12.83 2.67
N GLU A 17 9.70 -12.87 1.36
CA GLU A 17 10.67 -13.35 0.37
C GLU A 17 10.95 -12.34 -0.75
N TYR A 18 9.90 -11.87 -1.45
CA TYR A 18 10.09 -11.18 -2.73
C TYR A 18 9.99 -9.65 -2.69
N GLY A 19 9.49 -9.06 -1.60
CA GLY A 19 9.19 -7.63 -1.56
C GLY A 19 8.09 -7.27 -2.55
N TYR A 20 8.31 -6.22 -3.35
CA TYR A 20 7.33 -5.82 -4.37
C TYR A 20 7.40 -6.72 -5.61
N ILE A 21 6.23 -7.18 -6.04
CA ILE A 21 6.07 -8.02 -7.22
C ILE A 21 5.21 -7.29 -8.25
N TYR A 22 5.68 -7.31 -9.50
CA TYR A 22 5.16 -6.47 -10.58
C TYR A 22 4.43 -7.28 -11.64
N GLY A 23 3.49 -6.64 -12.31
CA GLY A 23 2.80 -7.21 -13.46
C GLY A 23 2.35 -6.12 -14.41
N LEU A 24 2.13 -6.48 -15.67
CA LEU A 24 1.63 -5.55 -16.67
C LEU A 24 0.23 -5.04 -16.25
N ASN A 25 -0.05 -3.77 -16.51
CA ASN A 25 -1.38 -3.20 -16.27
C ASN A 25 -2.46 -3.79 -17.20
N GLN A 26 -2.04 -4.29 -18.37
CA GLN A 26 -2.93 -4.85 -19.38
C GLN A 26 -2.33 -6.09 -20.07
N LYS A 27 -3.18 -6.86 -20.75
CA LYS A 27 -2.73 -7.98 -21.58
C LYS A 27 -2.03 -7.45 -22.83
N ILE A 28 -0.94 -8.10 -23.23
CA ILE A 28 -0.21 -7.84 -24.48
C ILE A 28 -0.36 -9.04 -25.43
N PRO A 29 -0.06 -8.89 -26.73
CA PRO A 29 -0.02 -10.01 -27.67
C PRO A 29 0.93 -11.11 -27.20
N ASP A 30 0.60 -12.37 -27.50
CA ASP A 30 1.38 -13.53 -27.04
C ASP A 30 2.82 -13.50 -27.60
N GLU A 31 3.01 -13.01 -28.83
CA GLU A 31 4.34 -12.82 -29.43
C GLU A 31 5.23 -11.85 -28.64
N GLU A 32 4.67 -10.76 -28.13
CA GLU A 32 5.38 -9.82 -27.26
C GLU A 32 5.62 -10.42 -25.87
N PHE A 33 4.64 -11.17 -25.36
CA PHE A 33 4.77 -11.82 -24.06
C PHE A 33 5.87 -12.87 -24.03
N GLU A 34 6.02 -13.68 -25.08
CA GLU A 34 7.08 -14.70 -25.14
C GLU A 34 8.49 -14.10 -25.07
N LYS A 35 8.70 -12.86 -25.53
CA LYS A 35 9.99 -12.15 -25.41
C LYS A 35 10.36 -11.85 -23.95
N VAL A 36 9.36 -11.54 -23.13
CA VAL A 36 9.57 -11.16 -21.71
C VAL A 36 9.32 -12.29 -20.73
N LYS A 37 8.66 -13.36 -21.16
CA LYS A 37 8.32 -14.52 -20.33
C LYS A 37 9.49 -15.10 -19.53
N PRO A 38 10.76 -15.13 -20.00
CA PRO A 38 11.90 -15.58 -19.18
C PRO A 38 12.14 -14.74 -17.91
N TYR A 39 11.68 -13.50 -17.89
CA TYR A 39 11.76 -12.56 -16.76
C TYR A 39 10.51 -12.59 -15.88
N PHE A 40 9.53 -13.43 -16.23
CA PHE A 40 8.31 -13.61 -15.46
C PHE A 40 8.27 -15.01 -14.84
N ARG A 41 7.80 -15.08 -13.60
CA ARG A 41 7.40 -16.32 -12.93
C ARG A 41 5.89 -16.40 -12.88
N LYS A 42 5.35 -17.60 -13.15
CA LYS A 42 3.91 -17.87 -12.96
C LYS A 42 3.65 -18.23 -11.51
N PHE A 43 3.30 -17.24 -10.71
CA PHE A 43 2.97 -17.42 -9.31
C PHE A 43 1.58 -18.01 -9.13
N LYS A 44 1.47 -18.97 -8.22
CA LYS A 44 0.23 -19.57 -7.74
C LYS A 44 0.01 -19.17 -6.29
N ARG A 45 -1.24 -19.24 -5.83
CA ARG A 45 -1.57 -18.97 -4.43
C ARG A 45 -0.74 -19.82 -3.48
N MET A 46 -0.53 -21.10 -3.80
CA MET A 46 0.26 -22.05 -2.99
C MET A 46 1.73 -21.65 -2.82
N ASP A 47 2.29 -20.83 -3.71
CA ASP A 47 3.67 -20.34 -3.58
C ASP A 47 3.85 -19.41 -2.37
N PHE A 48 2.75 -18.98 -1.73
CA PHE A 48 2.74 -18.06 -0.59
C PHE A 48 2.05 -18.65 0.65
N VAL A 49 1.67 -19.94 0.63
CA VAL A 49 0.73 -20.54 1.62
C VAL A 49 1.43 -21.15 2.85
N GLU A 50 2.75 -21.05 2.99
CA GLU A 50 3.40 -21.50 4.22
C GLU A 50 3.33 -20.44 5.32
N GLY A 51 2.54 -20.72 6.38
CA GLY A 51 2.55 -20.08 7.71
C GLY A 51 2.52 -18.54 7.78
N ASN A 52 1.45 -17.95 8.29
CA ASN A 52 1.27 -16.48 8.43
C ASN A 52 1.57 -15.73 7.13
N VAL A 53 0.71 -15.91 6.11
CA VAL A 53 0.82 -15.23 4.81
C VAL A 53 0.87 -13.72 5.01
N GLN A 54 2.07 -13.14 4.96
CA GLN A 54 2.30 -11.70 4.99
C GLN A 54 2.44 -11.15 3.57
N VAL A 55 1.42 -11.43 2.75
CA VAL A 55 1.32 -10.93 1.37
C VAL A 55 0.10 -10.05 1.24
N THR A 56 0.29 -8.81 0.80
CA THR A 56 -0.79 -7.86 0.52
C THR A 56 -0.96 -7.71 -0.99
N GLY A 57 -2.18 -7.93 -1.50
CA GLY A 57 -2.50 -7.80 -2.93
C GLY A 57 -2.76 -9.14 -3.62
N ARG A 58 -2.63 -9.16 -4.95
CA ARG A 58 -2.91 -10.36 -5.78
C ARG A 58 -1.64 -10.91 -6.44
N PRO A 59 -0.97 -11.87 -5.77
CA PRO A 59 0.28 -12.42 -6.28
C PRO A 59 0.10 -13.35 -7.49
N GLU A 60 -1.09 -13.92 -7.65
CA GLU A 60 -1.36 -14.95 -8.66
C GLU A 60 -1.22 -14.45 -10.11
N GLY A 61 -0.58 -15.26 -10.96
CA GLY A 61 -0.41 -15.00 -12.39
C GLY A 61 1.05 -14.81 -12.77
N TRP A 62 1.27 -14.38 -14.01
CA TRP A 62 2.61 -14.02 -14.45
C TRP A 62 3.03 -12.72 -13.79
N ARG A 63 4.11 -12.77 -13.02
CA ARG A 63 4.71 -11.61 -12.37
C ARG A 63 6.21 -11.54 -12.56
N CYS A 64 6.73 -10.33 -12.45
CA CYS A 64 8.13 -9.97 -12.56
C CYS A 64 8.63 -9.47 -11.20
N LEU A 65 9.85 -9.84 -10.83
CA LEU A 65 10.51 -9.33 -9.61
C LEU A 65 11.18 -7.98 -9.91
N GLU A 66 11.42 -7.17 -8.87
CA GLU A 66 11.99 -5.83 -9.04
C GLU A 66 13.27 -5.81 -9.89
N LYS A 67 14.17 -6.77 -9.68
CA LYS A 67 15.44 -6.91 -10.43
C LYS A 67 15.26 -7.06 -11.94
N ASP A 68 14.12 -7.57 -12.38
CA ASP A 68 13.83 -7.91 -13.77
C ASP A 68 12.98 -6.82 -14.47
N VAL A 69 12.42 -5.87 -13.70
CA VAL A 69 11.52 -4.79 -14.18
C VAL A 69 12.14 -3.99 -15.31
N ALA A 70 13.36 -3.48 -15.10
CA ALA A 70 14.03 -2.62 -16.09
C ALA A 70 14.23 -3.37 -17.43
N LYS A 71 14.52 -4.67 -17.38
CA LYS A 71 14.73 -5.47 -18.58
C LYS A 71 13.43 -5.70 -19.35
N VAL A 72 12.33 -5.94 -18.64
CA VAL A 72 11.00 -6.06 -19.23
C VAL A 72 10.56 -4.74 -19.87
N GLU A 73 10.77 -3.61 -19.19
CA GLU A 73 10.43 -2.28 -19.72
C GLU A 73 11.23 -1.95 -20.99
N GLU A 74 12.52 -2.30 -21.03
CA GLU A 74 13.37 -2.15 -22.22
C GLU A 74 12.83 -2.98 -23.40
N ILE A 75 12.56 -4.28 -23.20
CA ILE A 75 12.12 -5.20 -24.26
C ILE A 75 10.77 -4.78 -24.85
N LEU A 76 9.85 -4.31 -24.01
CA LEU A 76 8.50 -3.88 -24.43
C LEU A 76 8.44 -2.41 -24.86
N GLY A 77 9.55 -1.68 -24.83
CA GLY A 77 9.59 -0.25 -25.19
C GLY A 77 8.76 0.64 -24.27
N ILE A 78 8.60 0.27 -23.00
CA ILE A 78 7.85 1.05 -22.01
C ILE A 78 8.64 2.32 -21.68
N THR A 79 8.06 3.48 -21.98
CA THR A 79 8.76 4.76 -21.77
C THR A 79 8.55 5.35 -20.38
N ASN A 80 7.39 5.12 -19.78
CA ASN A 80 7.04 5.52 -18.42
C ASN A 80 7.47 4.46 -17.39
N THR A 81 8.78 4.31 -17.24
CA THR A 81 9.40 3.27 -16.43
C THR A 81 9.10 3.39 -14.93
N LEU A 82 9.23 2.28 -14.19
CA LEU A 82 9.19 2.30 -12.73
C LEU A 82 10.22 3.28 -12.16
N GLU A 83 11.45 3.23 -12.68
CA GLU A 83 12.55 4.11 -12.27
C GLU A 83 12.19 5.59 -12.46
N LYS A 84 11.66 5.98 -13.63
CA LYS A 84 11.24 7.37 -13.88
C LYS A 84 10.16 7.82 -12.91
N ARG A 85 9.20 6.94 -12.58
CA ARG A 85 8.16 7.25 -11.59
C ARG A 85 8.74 7.42 -10.19
N GLN A 86 9.67 6.58 -9.77
CA GLN A 86 10.37 6.72 -8.49
C GLN A 86 11.24 7.98 -8.44
N ASN A 87 11.95 8.31 -9.52
CA ASN A 87 12.80 9.49 -9.59
C ASN A 87 11.98 10.78 -9.51
N LYS A 88 10.79 10.85 -10.12
CA LYS A 88 9.88 12.00 -9.95
C LYS A 88 9.53 12.26 -8.47
N VAL A 89 9.32 11.21 -7.68
CA VAL A 89 9.07 11.33 -6.24
C VAL A 89 10.33 11.80 -5.52
N LYS A 90 11.48 11.18 -5.81
CA LYS A 90 12.78 11.57 -5.21
C LYS A 90 13.14 13.04 -5.49
N GLU A 91 12.95 13.50 -6.72
CA GLU A 91 13.17 14.89 -7.12
C GLU A 91 12.23 15.86 -6.39
N ALA A 92 10.96 15.47 -6.20
CA ALA A 92 10.03 16.26 -5.40
C ALA A 92 10.45 16.31 -3.92
N PHE A 93 10.98 15.22 -3.38
CA PHE A 93 11.44 15.14 -1.98
C PHE A 93 12.73 15.93 -1.72
N ALA A 94 13.53 16.19 -2.75
CA ALA A 94 14.75 17.00 -2.63
C ALA A 94 14.47 18.50 -2.40
N ASP A 95 13.25 18.96 -2.70
CA ASP A 95 12.80 20.34 -2.50
C ASP A 95 11.73 20.38 -1.40
N PRO A 96 11.95 21.06 -0.26
CA PRO A 96 11.01 21.07 0.87
C PRO A 96 9.60 21.54 0.51
N ILE A 97 9.46 22.50 -0.40
CA ILE A 97 8.17 23.06 -0.81
C ILE A 97 7.45 22.04 -1.70
N LYS A 98 8.15 21.42 -2.65
CA LYS A 98 7.56 20.38 -3.51
C LYS A 98 7.20 19.13 -2.70
N LYS A 99 8.04 18.76 -1.73
CA LYS A 99 7.79 17.67 -0.79
C LYS A 99 6.48 17.89 -0.03
N ALA A 100 6.35 19.03 0.66
CA ALA A 100 5.15 19.36 1.42
C ALA A 100 3.88 19.32 0.54
N ASN A 101 3.93 19.98 -0.61
CA ASN A 101 2.81 19.97 -1.57
C ASN A 101 2.44 18.56 -2.06
N LEU A 102 3.42 17.69 -2.26
CA LEU A 102 3.19 16.32 -2.70
C LEU A 102 2.59 15.45 -1.59
N ILE A 103 3.05 15.62 -0.35
CA ILE A 103 2.51 14.96 0.85
C ILE A 103 1.05 15.39 1.06
N ASP A 104 0.77 16.69 1.05
CA ASP A 104 -0.57 17.24 1.26
C ASP A 104 -1.56 16.73 0.21
N LYS A 105 -1.19 16.80 -1.07
CA LYS A 105 -2.02 16.26 -2.15
C LYS A 105 -2.24 14.77 -2.00
N SER A 106 -1.21 14.02 -1.62
CA SER A 106 -1.34 12.57 -1.45
C SER A 106 -2.31 12.24 -0.32
N TYR A 107 -2.24 12.97 0.79
CA TYR A 107 -3.19 12.85 1.90
C TYR A 107 -4.63 13.18 1.47
N GLU A 108 -4.85 14.29 0.76
CA GLU A 108 -6.18 14.67 0.27
C GLU A 108 -6.79 13.58 -0.62
N TRP A 109 -5.99 13.00 -1.51
CA TRP A 109 -6.43 11.89 -2.36
C TRP A 109 -6.73 10.62 -1.55
N LEU A 110 -5.87 10.27 -0.58
CA LEU A 110 -6.10 9.12 0.30
C LEU A 110 -7.40 9.28 1.08
N LYS A 111 -7.59 10.44 1.71
CA LYS A 111 -8.81 10.76 2.45
C LYS A 111 -10.04 10.61 1.55
N LEU A 112 -10.01 11.19 0.36
CA LEU A 112 -11.10 11.09 -0.61
C LEU A 112 -11.41 9.62 -0.98
N LEU A 113 -10.39 8.82 -1.24
CA LEU A 113 -10.54 7.41 -1.62
C LEU A 113 -11.10 6.58 -0.47
N PHE A 114 -10.50 6.65 0.72
CA PHE A 114 -10.96 5.91 1.89
C PHE A 114 -12.36 6.33 2.33
N GLU A 115 -12.67 7.63 2.38
CA GLU A 115 -13.98 8.10 2.84
C GLU A 115 -15.11 7.84 1.82
N ARG A 116 -14.83 7.92 0.51
CA ARG A 116 -15.88 7.75 -0.51
C ARG A 116 -16.09 6.31 -0.97
N THR A 117 -15.02 5.52 -1.03
CA THR A 117 -15.08 4.16 -1.59
C THR A 117 -14.67 3.08 -0.59
N GLY A 118 -14.12 3.47 0.56
CA GLY A 118 -13.78 2.57 1.63
C GLY A 118 -15.01 1.95 2.27
N THR A 119 -14.84 0.69 2.69
CA THR A 119 -15.82 -0.01 3.52
C THR A 119 -15.51 0.20 5.00
N HIS A 120 -16.52 0.15 5.86
CA HIS A 120 -16.39 0.29 7.33
C HIS A 120 -16.75 -1.00 8.08
N PRO A 121 -16.04 -2.13 7.87
CA PRO A 121 -16.34 -3.34 8.61
C PRO A 121 -15.86 -3.24 10.06
N GLU A 122 -16.55 -3.91 10.98
CA GLU A 122 -16.09 -4.06 12.36
C GLU A 122 -14.77 -4.83 12.44
N GLN A 123 -13.86 -4.39 13.31
CA GLN A 123 -12.55 -5.03 13.46
C GLN A 123 -11.88 -4.77 14.80
N ASP A 124 -10.79 -5.49 15.07
CA ASP A 124 -9.88 -5.27 16.19
C ASP A 124 -8.48 -4.89 15.67
N LEU A 125 -7.90 -3.82 16.22
CA LEU A 125 -6.57 -3.33 15.82
C LEU A 125 -5.48 -4.37 16.04
N SER A 126 -5.55 -5.14 17.13
CA SER A 126 -4.56 -6.19 17.42
C SER A 126 -4.57 -7.28 16.36
N ARG A 127 -5.76 -7.69 15.90
CA ARG A 127 -5.91 -8.66 14.81
C ARG A 127 -5.37 -8.13 13.49
N LEU A 128 -5.64 -6.85 13.19
CA LEU A 128 -5.07 -6.21 12.00
C LEU A 128 -3.55 -6.19 12.06
N ALA A 129 -2.98 -5.86 13.21
CA ALA A 129 -1.53 -5.79 13.38
C ALA A 129 -0.85 -7.16 13.27
N VAL A 130 -1.41 -8.22 13.88
CA VAL A 130 -0.88 -9.60 13.78
C VAL A 130 -0.82 -10.08 12.34
N HIS A 131 -1.84 -9.78 11.55
CA HIS A 131 -1.91 -10.19 10.14
C HIS A 131 -1.34 -9.17 9.17
N SER A 132 -0.71 -8.11 9.68
CA SER A 132 -0.16 -7.07 8.83
C SER A 132 1.11 -7.53 8.13
N THR A 133 1.34 -7.00 6.94
CA THR A 133 2.60 -7.12 6.19
C THR A 133 3.50 -5.94 6.46
N LYS A 134 2.90 -4.76 6.65
CA LYS A 134 3.54 -3.52 7.07
C LYS A 134 2.51 -2.59 7.69
N ILE A 135 2.98 -1.76 8.62
CA ILE A 135 2.19 -0.71 9.27
C ILE A 135 2.97 0.58 9.13
N TYR A 136 2.36 1.59 8.51
CA TYR A 136 2.92 2.93 8.48
C TYR A 136 2.23 3.82 9.51
N ASP A 137 3.02 4.66 10.16
CA ASP A 137 2.59 5.65 11.15
C ASP A 137 3.08 7.03 10.70
N PRO A 138 2.28 7.78 9.93
CA PRO A 138 2.69 9.08 9.43
C PRO A 138 3.07 10.00 10.60
N GLN A 139 4.29 10.55 10.54
CA GLN A 139 4.86 11.47 11.54
C GLN A 139 4.94 10.92 12.98
N ASP A 140 4.89 9.60 13.17
CA ASP A 140 4.72 8.93 14.47
C ASP A 140 3.46 9.39 15.22
N SER A 141 2.42 9.81 14.49
CA SER A 141 1.20 10.38 15.05
C SER A 141 0.49 9.41 16.00
N TYR A 142 0.43 8.13 15.64
CA TYR A 142 -0.19 7.10 16.49
C TYR A 142 0.71 6.78 17.67
N LYS A 143 2.00 6.54 17.44
CA LYS A 143 2.99 6.27 18.50
C LYS A 143 3.01 7.36 19.59
N LYS A 144 2.84 8.63 19.23
CA LYS A 144 2.90 9.77 20.17
C LYS A 144 1.52 10.23 20.66
N GLY A 145 0.46 9.92 19.91
CA GLY A 145 -0.89 10.47 20.12
C GLY A 145 -1.91 9.47 20.64
N ALA A 146 -1.63 8.17 20.59
CA ALA A 146 -2.63 7.13 20.87
C ALA A 146 -3.34 7.32 22.21
N ASP A 147 -2.59 7.58 23.29
CA ASP A 147 -3.12 7.74 24.65
C ASP A 147 -3.99 9.00 24.83
N LYS A 148 -3.86 9.98 23.93
CA LYS A 148 -4.71 11.18 23.90
C LYS A 148 -5.93 11.02 22.98
N GLY A 149 -6.07 9.85 22.37
CA GLY A 149 -7.10 9.57 21.39
C GLY A 149 -6.82 10.14 20.01
N GLU A 150 -5.56 10.46 19.70
CA GLU A 150 -5.10 11.01 18.43
C GLU A 150 -4.25 10.00 17.65
N GLY A 151 -3.94 10.37 16.40
CA GLY A 151 -3.03 9.64 15.54
C GLY A 151 -3.71 8.66 14.60
N GLU A 152 -2.95 8.20 13.61
CA GLU A 152 -3.46 7.39 12.53
C GLU A 152 -2.45 6.35 12.05
N LEU A 153 -2.95 5.28 11.41
CA LEU A 153 -2.15 4.20 10.87
C LEU A 153 -2.64 3.79 9.49
N PHE A 154 -1.71 3.41 8.62
CA PHE A 154 -2.00 2.65 7.41
C PHE A 154 -1.50 1.22 7.58
N ILE A 155 -2.42 0.26 7.65
CA ILE A 155 -2.11 -1.15 7.88
C ILE A 155 -2.33 -1.95 6.60
N TYR A 156 -1.30 -2.65 6.16
CA TYR A 156 -1.36 -3.53 4.99
C TYR A 156 -1.69 -4.93 5.46
N THR A 157 -2.77 -5.49 4.94
CA THR A 157 -3.25 -6.84 5.28
C THR A 157 -3.35 -7.67 4.00
N PRO A 158 -3.57 -8.99 4.09
CA PRO A 158 -3.77 -9.81 2.90
C PRO A 158 -4.95 -9.40 2.02
N HIS A 159 -5.93 -8.71 2.60
CA HIS A 159 -7.14 -8.29 1.90
C HIS A 159 -7.07 -6.85 1.35
N GLY A 160 -5.99 -6.12 1.61
CA GLY A 160 -5.82 -4.74 1.15
C GLY A 160 -5.33 -3.82 2.26
N PHE A 161 -5.74 -2.56 2.18
CA PHE A 161 -5.29 -1.49 3.07
C PHE A 161 -6.37 -1.12 4.09
N TRP A 162 -5.92 -0.82 5.29
CA TRP A 162 -6.71 -0.18 6.33
C TRP A 162 -6.14 1.18 6.62
N TYR A 163 -7.01 2.19 6.69
CA TYR A 163 -6.71 3.50 7.26
C TYR A 163 -7.43 3.59 8.60
N ILE A 164 -6.67 3.69 9.68
CA ILE A 164 -7.15 3.71 11.05
C ILE A 164 -6.93 5.11 11.60
N ILE A 165 -7.98 5.74 12.11
CA ILE A 165 -7.94 7.05 12.77
C ILE A 165 -8.36 6.83 14.21
N ASN A 166 -7.47 7.09 15.16
CA ASN A 166 -7.81 6.98 16.56
C ASN A 166 -8.95 7.98 16.89
N ASN A 167 -9.95 7.50 17.61
CA ASN A 167 -11.15 8.27 17.90
C ASN A 167 -11.64 7.95 19.32
N SER A 168 -10.69 7.98 20.25
CA SER A 168 -10.92 7.69 21.67
C SER A 168 -10.81 8.92 22.58
N GLY A 169 -10.56 10.10 22.01
CA GLY A 169 -10.46 11.36 22.75
C GLY A 169 -11.75 11.72 23.50
N GLU A 170 -11.63 12.62 24.48
CA GLU A 170 -12.73 13.01 25.37
C GLU A 170 -13.97 13.52 24.61
N PHE A 171 -13.75 14.30 23.55
CA PHE A 171 -14.80 14.93 22.73
C PHE A 171 -15.11 14.17 21.43
N ALA A 172 -14.55 12.96 21.27
CA ALA A 172 -14.77 12.15 20.08
C ALA A 172 -16.21 11.60 20.03
N ASP A 173 -16.82 11.60 18.84
CA ASP A 173 -18.05 10.85 18.61
C ASP A 173 -17.73 9.36 18.49
N LYS A 174 -17.83 8.66 19.61
CA LYS A 174 -17.52 7.22 19.71
C LYS A 174 -18.52 6.34 18.94
N SER A 175 -19.65 6.88 18.49
CA SER A 175 -20.60 6.13 17.67
C SER A 175 -20.05 5.80 16.28
N LEU A 176 -19.01 6.52 15.83
CA LEU A 176 -18.31 6.28 14.58
C LEU A 176 -17.30 5.11 14.66
N ASN A 177 -16.99 4.63 15.87
CA ASN A 177 -15.97 3.61 16.07
C ASN A 177 -16.43 2.25 15.56
N ASN A 178 -15.73 1.73 14.56
CA ASN A 178 -15.87 0.35 14.07
C ASN A 178 -14.64 -0.51 14.37
N VAL A 179 -13.54 0.08 14.84
CA VAL A 179 -12.32 -0.65 15.19
C VAL A 179 -12.07 -0.56 16.69
N LYS A 180 -11.92 -1.72 17.34
CA LYS A 180 -11.55 -1.81 18.75
C LYS A 180 -10.07 -1.52 18.94
N THR A 181 -9.75 -0.67 19.88
CA THR A 181 -8.38 -0.34 20.31
C THR A 181 -8.31 -0.36 21.84
N PRO A 182 -7.13 -0.59 22.44
CA PRO A 182 -6.94 -0.48 23.89
C PRO A 182 -7.37 0.89 24.46
N GLN A 183 -7.28 1.95 23.65
CA GLN A 183 -7.54 3.33 24.06
C GLN A 183 -9.02 3.72 24.03
N GLY A 184 -9.91 2.89 23.46
CA GLY A 184 -11.36 3.15 23.47
C GLY A 184 -12.04 3.17 22.09
N GLY A 185 -11.29 2.89 21.03
CA GLY A 185 -11.80 2.70 19.68
C GLY A 185 -11.21 3.66 18.63
N ALA A 186 -11.44 3.31 17.37
CA ALA A 186 -10.98 4.04 16.21
C ALA A 186 -12.00 3.93 15.07
N VAL A 187 -11.93 4.89 14.15
CA VAL A 187 -12.60 4.81 12.85
C VAL A 187 -11.67 4.13 11.87
N GLY A 188 -12.14 3.08 11.20
CA GLY A 188 -11.38 2.30 10.25
C GLY A 188 -12.05 2.23 8.90
N TYR A 189 -11.31 2.60 7.85
CA TYR A 189 -11.71 2.45 6.46
C TYR A 189 -10.89 1.34 5.81
N ARG A 190 -11.53 0.50 5.00
CA ARG A 190 -10.86 -0.58 4.26
C ARG A 190 -11.02 -0.43 2.76
N LEU A 191 -9.90 -0.47 2.06
CA LEU A 191 -9.80 -0.55 0.60
C LEU A 191 -9.12 -1.86 0.17
N MET A 192 -9.51 -2.37 -1.00
CA MET A 192 -8.77 -3.45 -1.65
C MET A 192 -7.40 -2.94 -2.12
N TYR A 193 -6.46 -3.86 -2.33
CA TYR A 193 -5.14 -3.48 -2.85
C TYR A 193 -5.22 -2.80 -4.23
N ASP A 194 -4.45 -1.73 -4.37
CA ASP A 194 -4.35 -0.91 -5.57
C ASP A 194 -2.95 -0.21 -5.59
N ASP A 195 -2.29 -0.18 -6.76
CA ASP A 195 -0.93 0.39 -6.93
C ASP A 195 -0.90 1.89 -6.69
N LEU A 196 -1.95 2.62 -7.07
CA LEU A 196 -2.02 4.06 -6.85
C LEU A 196 -2.16 4.34 -5.35
N VAL A 197 -3.04 3.60 -4.65
CA VAL A 197 -3.22 3.76 -3.20
C VAL A 197 -1.93 3.40 -2.43
N ASP A 198 -1.25 2.29 -2.74
CA ASP A 198 0.04 1.95 -2.10
C ASP A 198 1.07 3.07 -2.28
N ARG A 199 1.19 3.60 -3.51
CA ARG A 199 2.12 4.70 -3.79
C ARG A 199 1.77 5.97 -3.00
N LEU A 200 0.50 6.34 -2.94
CA LEU A 200 0.05 7.52 -2.20
C LEU A 200 0.33 7.37 -0.70
N ILE A 201 0.06 6.19 -0.12
CA ILE A 201 0.37 5.90 1.28
C ILE A 201 1.87 6.06 1.54
N ARG A 202 2.73 5.47 0.70
CA ARG A 202 4.19 5.55 0.87
C ARG A 202 4.71 6.98 0.79
N ILE A 203 4.17 7.79 -0.13
CA ILE A 203 4.51 9.21 -0.25
C ILE A 203 4.10 9.96 1.01
N TYR A 204 2.83 9.81 1.43
CA TYR A 204 2.28 10.56 2.56
C TYR A 204 2.98 10.21 3.89
N THR A 205 3.21 8.91 4.09
CA THR A 205 3.87 8.40 5.31
C THR A 205 5.38 8.55 5.27
N GLU A 206 5.95 8.93 4.12
CA GLU A 206 7.39 8.91 3.86
C GLU A 206 8.03 7.55 4.17
N GLU A 207 7.25 6.48 4.01
CA GLU A 207 7.60 5.12 4.42
C GLU A 207 7.93 4.96 5.92
N ASN A 208 7.43 5.85 6.79
CA ASN A 208 7.64 5.77 8.24
C ASN A 208 6.90 4.58 8.84
N LEU A 209 7.62 3.49 9.08
CA LEU A 209 7.09 2.28 9.69
C LEU A 209 6.78 2.51 11.17
N TYR A 210 5.65 1.99 11.63
CA TYR A 210 5.28 2.04 13.03
C TYR A 210 6.34 1.35 13.91
N SER A 211 6.81 2.08 14.92
CA SER A 211 7.85 1.65 15.86
C SER A 211 7.46 1.89 17.32
N GLY A 212 6.16 2.04 17.59
CA GLY A 212 5.63 2.22 18.94
C GLY A 212 5.48 0.92 19.72
N GLU A 213 4.69 0.96 20.78
CA GLU A 213 4.36 -0.22 21.57
C GLU A 213 3.65 -1.29 20.73
N LYS A 214 3.75 -2.56 21.13
CA LYS A 214 3.10 -3.63 20.37
C LYS A 214 1.59 -3.40 20.33
N LEU A 215 1.06 -3.38 19.10
CA LEU A 215 -0.38 -3.29 18.86
C LEU A 215 -1.11 -4.62 19.12
N PHE A 216 -0.37 -5.70 19.46
CA PHE A 216 -0.87 -7.06 19.70
C PHE A 216 -0.11 -7.80 20.79
#